data_AF-A0AAW5HQ33-F1
#
_entry.id   AF-A0AAW5HQ33-F1
#
_cell.length_a   1.000
_cell.length_b   1.000
_cell.length_c   1.000
_cell.angle_alpha   90.00
_cell.angle_beta   90.00
_cell.angle_gamma   90.00
#
_symmetry.space_group_name_H-M   'P 1'
#
loop_
_entity.id
_entity.type
_entity.pdbx_description
1 polymer ?
#
loop_
_entity_poly.entity_id
_entity_poly.type
_entity_poly.pdbx_seq_one_letter_code
_entity_poly.pdbx_strand_id
1 'polypeptide(L)'
;MATIWLFNQAHNSGFKPKISGQLIQTTSSHLCLRNPWVSDSVFMGKIYTAMFLFTWILSCYNLINENIDYSINGGDIFVAILISLPFIFTPFLAYRILFIKNLSNIYLNRHKKKIYYKRFKKLIIFDWSQVAGGLFSRTEFGGSSFSTSYALAFAPRREDGSLHQKDCLWVDSNEPTEPG
;
A
#
# COMPACT_ATOMS: atom_id res chain seq x y z
N MET A 1 -7.44 -12.29 -6.11
CA MET A 1 -6.47 -11.48 -6.88
C MET A 1 -6.04 -12.29 -8.08
N ALA A 2 -6.13 -11.74 -9.29
CA ALA A 2 -5.69 -12.41 -10.50
C ALA A 2 -4.92 -11.42 -11.38
N THR A 3 -3.87 -11.92 -12.05
CA THR A 3 -3.13 -11.14 -13.04
C THR A 3 -3.25 -11.83 -14.38
N ILE A 4 -3.76 -11.11 -15.38
CA ILE A 4 -3.83 -11.58 -16.77
C ILE A 4 -2.74 -10.85 -17.55
N TRP A 5 -1.73 -11.58 -18.00
CA TRP A 5 -0.59 -11.01 -18.74
C TRP A 5 -0.98 -10.73 -20.20
N LEU A 6 -1.37 -9.49 -20.48
CA LEU A 6 -1.91 -9.07 -21.78
C LEU A 6 -0.91 -8.27 -22.60
N PHE A 7 -0.01 -7.52 -21.95
CA PHE A 7 0.82 -6.53 -22.61
C PHE A 7 2.23 -7.08 -22.80
N ASN A 8 2.64 -7.15 -24.07
CA ASN A 8 4.01 -7.43 -24.46
C ASN A 8 4.56 -6.27 -25.32
N GLN A 9 5.85 -6.29 -25.61
CA GLN A 9 6.50 -5.20 -26.36
C GLN A 9 6.00 -5.07 -27.81
N ALA A 10 5.52 -6.15 -28.40
CA ALA A 10 5.01 -6.18 -29.77
C ALA A 10 3.53 -5.74 -29.86
N HIS A 11 2.84 -5.65 -28.74
CA HIS A 11 1.41 -5.38 -28.68
C HIS A 11 1.15 -3.88 -28.66
N ASN A 12 0.54 -3.36 -29.72
CA ASN A 12 -0.02 -2.01 -29.74
C ASN A 12 -1.47 -2.06 -29.26
N SER A 13 -1.78 -1.36 -28.16
CA SER A 13 -3.15 -1.34 -27.62
C SER A 13 -4.11 -0.49 -28.44
N GLY A 14 -3.64 0.40 -29.32
CA GLY A 14 -4.49 1.35 -30.05
C GLY A 14 -5.11 2.45 -29.19
N PHE A 15 -4.91 2.41 -27.87
CA PHE A 15 -5.42 3.40 -26.92
C PHE A 15 -4.33 4.38 -26.51
N LYS A 16 -4.69 5.66 -26.38
CA LYS A 16 -3.77 6.67 -25.85
C LYS A 16 -3.56 6.43 -24.35
N PRO A 17 -2.31 6.22 -23.88
CA PRO A 17 -2.06 5.96 -22.47
C PRO A 17 -2.43 7.20 -21.63
N LYS A 18 -3.15 6.97 -20.52
CA LYS A 18 -3.55 8.02 -19.58
C LYS A 18 -3.25 7.56 -18.15
N ILE A 19 -2.37 8.29 -17.47
CA ILE A 19 -2.08 8.12 -16.04
C ILE A 19 -2.27 9.48 -15.38
N SER A 20 -3.19 9.57 -14.43
CA SER A 20 -3.49 10.78 -13.68
C SER A 20 -3.18 10.59 -12.21
N GLY A 21 -3.97 9.78 -11.50
CA GLY A 21 -3.94 9.68 -10.03
C GLY A 21 -2.61 9.19 -9.45
N GLN A 22 -1.86 8.40 -10.22
CA GLN A 22 -0.57 7.86 -9.82
C GLN A 22 0.62 8.67 -10.33
N LEU A 23 0.40 9.70 -11.14
CA LEU A 23 1.49 10.48 -11.72
C LEU A 23 2.05 11.47 -10.69
N ILE A 24 3.35 11.37 -10.41
CA ILE A 24 4.06 12.37 -9.59
C ILE A 24 4.77 13.37 -10.48
N GLN A 25 5.50 12.88 -11.47
CA GLN A 25 6.29 13.72 -12.35
C GLN A 25 6.50 13.04 -13.71
N THR A 26 6.35 13.82 -14.78
CA THR A 26 6.74 13.41 -16.14
C THR A 26 7.79 14.36 -16.66
N THR A 27 8.86 13.81 -17.21
CA THR A 27 9.87 14.54 -17.97
C THR A 27 10.07 13.84 -19.32
N SER A 28 10.84 14.45 -20.23
CA SER A 28 11.19 13.81 -21.51
C SER A 28 11.98 12.50 -21.35
N SER A 29 12.66 12.36 -20.21
CA SER A 29 13.62 11.29 -19.92
C SER A 29 13.10 10.24 -18.94
N HIS A 30 12.26 10.65 -17.97
CA HIS A 30 11.77 9.75 -16.91
C HIS A 30 10.31 10.04 -16.56
N LEU A 31 9.60 8.96 -16.22
CA LEU A 31 8.25 8.98 -15.66
C LEU A 31 8.31 8.48 -14.21
N CYS A 32 7.79 9.26 -13.27
CA CYS A 32 7.74 8.93 -11.84
C CYS A 32 6.29 8.65 -11.45
N LEU A 33 6.03 7.42 -10.99
CA LEU A 33 4.73 6.96 -10.53
C LEU A 33 4.75 6.75 -9.02
N ARG A 34 3.67 7.18 -8.36
CA ARG A 34 3.47 6.97 -6.94
C ARG A 34 3.46 5.49 -6.62
N ASN A 35 4.10 5.14 -5.51
CA ASN A 35 4.03 3.80 -4.99
C ASN A 35 2.64 3.54 -4.36
N PRO A 36 1.86 2.56 -4.84
CA PRO A 36 0.51 2.31 -4.34
C PRO A 36 0.48 1.94 -2.86
N TRP A 37 1.55 1.31 -2.35
CA TRP A 37 1.66 0.91 -0.95
C TRP A 37 1.68 2.09 0.02
N VAL A 38 2.05 3.28 -0.45
CA VAL A 38 2.08 4.49 0.38
C VAL A 38 0.65 4.90 0.75
N SER A 39 -0.28 4.89 -0.21
CA SER A 39 -1.66 5.30 0.03
C SER A 39 -2.34 4.39 1.05
N ASP A 40 -2.24 3.07 0.85
CA ASP A 40 -2.76 2.07 1.79
C ASP A 40 -2.16 2.23 3.19
N SER A 41 -0.84 2.39 3.28
CA SER A 41 -0.16 2.50 4.57
C SER A 41 -0.50 3.79 5.30
N VAL A 42 -0.74 4.89 4.58
CA VAL A 42 -1.23 6.16 5.17
C VAL A 42 -2.66 5.99 5.70
N PHE A 43 -3.55 5.35 4.93
CA PHE A 43 -4.91 5.08 5.36
C PHE A 43 -4.93 4.23 6.64
N MET A 44 -4.21 3.11 6.65
CA MET A 44 -4.10 2.25 7.84
C MET A 44 -3.46 2.99 9.02
N GLY A 45 -2.47 3.85 8.78
CA GLY A 45 -1.87 4.70 9.82
C GLY A 45 -2.88 5.64 10.48
N LYS A 46 -3.82 6.21 9.71
CA LYS A 46 -4.92 7.03 10.26
C LYS A 46 -5.85 6.20 11.15
N ILE A 47 -6.21 4.99 10.72
CA ILE A 47 -7.03 4.07 11.51
C ILE A 47 -6.34 3.75 12.84
N TYR A 48 -5.08 3.34 12.83
CA TYR A 48 -4.35 3.02 14.06
C TYR A 48 -4.22 4.22 15.00
N THR A 49 -4.04 5.43 14.45
CA THR A 49 -4.00 6.67 15.24
C THR A 49 -5.37 6.95 15.88
N ALA A 50 -6.46 6.78 15.12
CA ALA A 50 -7.81 6.95 15.65
C ALA A 50 -8.11 5.92 16.75
N MET A 51 -7.71 4.66 16.57
CA MET A 51 -7.88 3.61 17.58
C MET A 51 -7.07 3.89 18.84
N PHE A 52 -5.83 4.37 18.71
CA PHE A 52 -5.01 4.83 19.84
C PHE A 52 -5.71 5.93 20.65
N LEU A 53 -6.23 6.96 19.96
CA LEU A 53 -6.92 8.08 20.62
C LEU A 53 -8.20 7.61 21.30
N PHE A 54 -8.97 6.74 20.65
CA PHE A 54 -10.21 6.21 21.21
C PHE A 54 -9.96 5.38 22.48
N THR A 55 -9.00 4.46 22.44
CA THR A 55 -8.64 3.67 23.62
C THR A 55 -8.00 4.52 24.72
N TRP A 56 -7.25 5.56 24.37
CA TRP A 56 -6.74 6.54 25.33
C TRP A 56 -7.88 7.25 26.07
N ILE A 57 -8.87 7.77 25.35
CA ILE A 57 -10.04 8.45 25.94
C ILE A 57 -10.78 7.50 26.88
N LEU A 58 -11.05 6.27 26.46
CA LEU A 58 -11.71 5.26 27.31
C LEU A 58 -10.88 4.94 28.56
N SER A 59 -9.57 4.85 28.42
CA SER A 59 -8.67 4.55 29.55
C SER A 59 -8.65 5.69 30.56
N CYS A 60 -8.55 6.94 30.09
CA CYS A 60 -8.65 8.13 30.94
C CYS A 60 -10.00 8.24 31.64
N TYR A 61 -11.10 7.95 30.92
CA TYR A 61 -12.44 7.97 31.52
C TYR A 61 -12.54 6.98 32.68
N ASN A 62 -12.03 5.76 32.52
CA ASN A 62 -12.02 4.79 33.61
C ASN A 62 -11.14 5.26 34.77
N LEU A 63 -9.91 5.70 34.50
CA LEU A 63 -8.96 6.12 35.55
C LEU A 63 -9.44 7.29 36.40
N ILE A 64 -10.28 8.19 35.86
CA ILE A 64 -10.81 9.36 36.57
C ILE A 64 -12.15 9.02 37.25
N ASN A 65 -12.78 7.89 36.92
CA ASN A 65 -14.09 7.53 37.45
C ASN A 65 -13.97 7.09 38.93
N GLU A 66 -14.41 7.96 39.83
CA GLU A 66 -14.41 7.73 41.29
C GLU A 66 -15.26 6.52 41.73
N ASN A 67 -16.17 6.03 40.86
CA ASN A 67 -16.96 4.84 41.16
C ASN A 67 -16.16 3.53 41.04
N ILE A 68 -14.96 3.56 40.46
CA ILE A 68 -14.10 2.39 40.31
C ILE A 68 -13.15 2.32 41.50
N ASP A 69 -13.32 1.32 42.35
CA ASP A 69 -12.42 1.08 43.47
C ASP A 69 -11.16 0.32 43.00
N TYR A 70 -10.04 1.04 42.93
CA TYR A 70 -8.73 0.49 42.59
C TYR A 70 -7.95 -0.07 43.79
N SER A 71 -8.48 0.03 45.02
CA SER A 71 -7.82 -0.48 46.23
C SER A 71 -7.99 -1.99 46.42
N ILE A 72 -8.87 -2.61 45.64
CA ILE A 72 -9.10 -4.06 45.63
C ILE A 72 -7.86 -4.82 45.16
N ASN A 73 -7.73 -6.08 45.60
CA ASN A 73 -6.64 -6.95 45.17
C ASN A 73 -6.62 -7.08 43.63
N GLY A 74 -5.52 -6.67 42.99
CA GLY A 74 -5.38 -6.62 41.53
C GLY A 74 -5.70 -5.27 40.88
N GLY A 75 -6.10 -4.25 41.65
CA GLY A 75 -6.36 -2.90 41.13
C GLY A 75 -5.13 -2.26 40.47
N ASP A 76 -3.93 -2.43 41.04
CA ASP A 76 -2.68 -1.96 40.44
C ASP A 76 -2.41 -2.56 39.05
N ILE A 77 -2.73 -3.86 38.89
CA ILE A 77 -2.59 -4.56 37.60
C ILE A 77 -3.60 -4.00 36.60
N PHE A 78 -4.83 -3.74 37.03
CA PHE A 78 -5.85 -3.16 36.18
C PHE A 78 -5.49 -1.73 35.73
N VAL A 79 -4.94 -0.90 36.62
CA VAL A 79 -4.42 0.43 36.26
C VAL A 79 -3.29 0.32 35.23
N ALA A 80 -2.34 -0.61 35.42
CA ALA A 80 -1.28 -0.85 34.45
C ALA A 80 -1.81 -1.28 33.07
N ILE A 81 -2.86 -2.11 33.04
CA ILE A 81 -3.55 -2.49 31.80
C ILE A 81 -4.21 -1.27 31.14
N LEU A 82 -4.93 -0.44 31.89
CA LEU A 82 -5.58 0.76 31.34
C LEU A 82 -4.56 1.75 30.76
N ILE A 83 -3.43 1.96 31.42
CA ILE A 83 -2.37 2.85 30.93
C ILE A 83 -1.69 2.26 29.68
N SER A 84 -1.52 0.93 29.62
CA SER A 84 -0.84 0.27 28.48
C SER A 84 -1.74 0.02 27.27
N LEU A 85 -3.06 -0.10 27.47
CA LEU A 85 -4.03 -0.44 26.43
C LEU A 85 -3.94 0.44 25.17
N PRO A 86 -3.77 1.78 25.25
CA PRO A 86 -3.65 2.63 24.07
C PRO A 86 -2.46 2.28 23.19
N PHE A 87 -1.35 1.85 23.80
CA PHE A 87 -0.10 1.56 23.11
C PHE A 87 -0.11 0.27 22.28
N ILE A 88 -1.19 -0.53 22.35
CA ILE A 88 -1.32 -1.75 21.54
C ILE A 88 -1.23 -1.45 20.03
N PHE A 89 -1.63 -0.25 19.60
CA PHE A 89 -1.61 0.17 18.20
C PHE A 89 -0.27 0.81 17.78
N THR A 90 0.60 1.16 18.74
CA THR A 90 1.88 1.83 18.47
C THR A 90 2.83 0.98 17.60
N PRO A 91 3.01 -0.34 17.81
CA PRO A 91 3.85 -1.17 16.94
C PRO A 91 3.37 -1.17 15.48
N PHE A 92 2.04 -1.23 15.26
CA PHE A 92 1.45 -1.22 13.92
C PHE A 92 1.65 0.12 13.22
N LEU A 93 1.46 1.22 13.94
CA LEU A 93 1.72 2.57 13.43
C LEU A 93 3.20 2.77 13.09
N ALA A 94 4.11 2.38 14.00
CA ALA A 94 5.55 2.45 13.80
C ALA A 94 5.97 1.64 12.56
N TYR A 95 5.45 0.43 12.41
CA TYR A 95 5.69 -0.42 11.24
C TYR A 95 5.27 0.28 9.94
N ARG A 96 4.07 0.87 9.87
CA ARG A 96 3.60 1.58 8.66
C ARG A 96 4.47 2.80 8.33
N ILE A 97 4.88 3.58 9.33
CA ILE A 97 5.77 4.73 9.14
C ILE A 97 7.14 4.26 8.61
N LEU A 98 7.73 3.23 9.23
CA LEU A 98 8.99 2.66 8.79
C LEU A 98 8.89 2.12 7.36
N PHE A 99 7.78 1.47 7.01
CA PHE A 99 7.53 0.97 5.67
C PHE A 99 7.52 2.11 4.65
N ILE A 100 6.69 3.15 4.86
CA ILE A 100 6.59 4.30 3.95
C ILE A 100 7.94 5.00 3.75
N LYS A 101 8.68 5.27 4.84
CA LYS A 101 10.00 5.94 4.78
C LYS A 101 11.03 5.17 3.95
N ASN A 102 10.85 3.87 3.84
CA ASN A 102 11.78 2.95 3.20
C ASN A 102 11.35 2.54 1.79
N LEU A 103 10.27 3.11 1.27
CA LEU A 103 9.78 2.88 -0.08
C LEU A 103 10.16 4.05 -0.98
N SER A 104 10.55 3.75 -2.22
CA SER A 104 10.57 4.76 -3.27
C SER A 104 9.30 4.71 -4.12
N ASN A 105 9.11 5.77 -4.87
CA ASN A 105 8.27 5.76 -6.07
C ASN A 105 8.86 4.86 -7.15
N ILE A 106 8.06 4.55 -8.17
CA ILE A 106 8.46 3.76 -9.32
C ILE A 106 8.96 4.72 -10.40
N TYR A 107 10.19 4.52 -10.87
CA TYR A 107 10.82 5.36 -11.87
C TYR A 107 11.02 4.60 -13.17
N LEU A 108 10.36 5.04 -14.24
CA LEU A 108 10.53 4.50 -15.58
C LEU A 108 11.49 5.41 -16.34
N ASN A 109 12.70 4.93 -16.61
CA ASN A 109 13.74 5.67 -17.32
C ASN A 109 13.73 5.30 -18.80
N ARG A 110 13.47 6.29 -19.65
CA ARG A 110 13.41 6.12 -21.11
C ARG A 110 14.78 5.93 -21.75
N HIS A 111 15.81 6.64 -21.28
CA HIS A 111 17.16 6.55 -21.84
C HIS A 111 17.82 5.21 -21.56
N LYS A 112 17.71 4.74 -20.31
CA LYS A 112 18.29 3.46 -19.89
C LYS A 112 17.38 2.26 -20.16
N LYS A 113 16.14 2.50 -20.63
CA LYS A 113 15.09 1.49 -20.83
C LYS A 113 14.94 0.57 -19.62
N LYS A 114 14.89 1.17 -18.42
CA LYS A 114 14.85 0.47 -17.13
C LYS A 114 13.79 1.03 -16.22
N ILE A 115 13.20 0.17 -15.40
CA ILE A 115 12.30 0.53 -14.30
C ILE A 115 13.08 0.37 -13.00
N TYR A 116 13.08 1.40 -12.17
CA TYR A 116 13.74 1.42 -10.87
C TYR A 116 12.71 1.52 -9.77
N TYR A 117 12.88 0.67 -8.76
CA TYR A 117 12.05 0.65 -7.57
C TYR A 117 12.89 0.25 -6.36
N LYS A 118 12.90 1.07 -5.31
CA LYS A 118 13.60 0.76 -4.06
C LYS A 118 12.58 0.33 -3.01
N ARG A 119 12.80 -0.86 -2.47
CA ARG A 119 12.06 -1.40 -1.33
C ARG A 119 13.04 -1.65 -0.19
N PHE A 120 12.88 -0.91 0.90
CA PHE A 120 13.86 -0.86 1.99
C PHE A 120 15.26 -0.52 1.47
N LYS A 121 16.24 -1.40 1.72
CA LYS A 121 17.62 -1.23 1.28
C LYS A 121 17.89 -1.87 -0.08
N LYS A 122 16.91 -2.55 -0.68
CA LYS A 122 17.07 -3.28 -1.94
C LYS A 122 16.58 -2.42 -3.11
N LEU A 123 17.46 -2.19 -4.07
CA LEU A 123 17.09 -1.63 -5.38
C LEU A 123 16.67 -2.79 -6.29
N ILE A 124 15.43 -2.72 -6.77
CA ILE A 124 14.85 -3.62 -7.75
C ILE A 124 14.90 -2.89 -9.09
N ILE A 125 15.42 -3.57 -10.11
CA ILE A 125 15.61 -3.03 -11.45
C ILE A 125 14.99 -4.00 -12.43
N PHE A 126 14.11 -3.51 -13.29
CA PHE A 126 13.58 -4.29 -14.42
C PHE A 126 14.03 -3.69 -15.74
N ASP A 127 14.49 -4.54 -16.65
CA ASP A 127 14.81 -4.14 -18.02
C ASP A 127 13.54 -4.14 -18.86
N TRP A 128 13.28 -3.08 -19.61
CA TRP A 128 12.06 -2.99 -20.43
C TRP A 128 11.96 -4.16 -21.42
N SER A 129 13.09 -4.63 -21.96
CA SER A 129 13.17 -5.79 -22.88
C SER A 129 12.60 -7.08 -22.30
N GLN A 130 12.68 -7.24 -20.98
CA GLN A 130 12.28 -8.46 -20.27
C GLN A 130 10.98 -8.29 -19.49
N VAL A 131 10.36 -7.11 -19.51
CA VAL A 131 9.13 -6.83 -18.78
C VAL A 131 7.92 -7.13 -19.63
N ALA A 132 6.94 -7.80 -19.04
CA ALA A 132 5.59 -7.90 -19.54
C ALA A 132 4.63 -7.16 -18.60
N GLY A 133 3.57 -6.61 -19.17
CA GLY A 133 2.48 -5.99 -18.42
C GLY A 133 1.27 -6.92 -18.35
N GLY A 134 0.51 -6.80 -17.28
CA GLY A 134 -0.73 -7.54 -17.07
C GLY A 134 -1.80 -6.67 -16.42
N LEU A 135 -3.05 -7.03 -16.69
CA LEU A 135 -4.18 -6.49 -15.96
C LEU A 135 -4.26 -7.21 -14.62
N PHE A 136 -4.04 -6.48 -13.54
CA PHE A 136 -4.27 -6.96 -12.18
C PHE A 136 -5.66 -6.52 -11.73
N SER A 137 -6.45 -7.46 -11.22
CA SER A 137 -7.75 -7.16 -10.62
C SER A 137 -7.85 -7.69 -9.19
N ARG A 138 -8.47 -6.88 -8.34
CA ARG A 138 -8.80 -7.21 -6.96
C ARG A 138 -10.24 -6.80 -6.69
N THR A 139 -11.04 -7.74 -6.21
CA THR A 139 -12.38 -7.45 -5.72
C THR A 139 -12.29 -7.32 -4.21
N GLU A 140 -12.66 -6.14 -3.70
CA GLU A 140 -12.54 -5.80 -2.28
C GLU A 140 -13.89 -5.26 -1.78
N PHE A 141 -14.23 -5.60 -0.53
CA PHE A 141 -15.43 -5.09 0.12
C PHE A 141 -15.15 -3.68 0.66
N GLY A 142 -15.83 -2.68 0.13
CA GLY A 142 -15.66 -1.26 0.49
C GLY A 142 -16.47 -0.80 1.70
N GLY A 143 -17.08 -1.72 2.45
CA GLY A 143 -17.95 -1.43 3.59
C GLY A 143 -19.45 -1.48 3.27
N SER A 144 -19.84 -1.12 2.04
CA SER A 144 -21.24 -1.16 1.57
C SER A 144 -21.47 -2.17 0.44
N SER A 145 -20.46 -2.41 -0.40
CA SER A 145 -20.54 -3.34 -1.54
C SER A 145 -19.17 -3.91 -1.90
N PHE A 146 -19.16 -4.92 -2.76
CA PHE A 146 -17.95 -5.40 -3.43
C PHE A 146 -17.67 -4.53 -4.65
N SER A 147 -16.45 -4.03 -4.76
CA SER A 147 -15.99 -3.25 -5.91
C SER A 147 -14.76 -3.92 -6.52
N THR A 148 -14.65 -3.91 -7.85
CA THR A 148 -13.45 -4.43 -8.52
C THR A 148 -12.51 -3.29 -8.87
N SER A 149 -11.36 -3.29 -8.22
CA SER A 149 -10.25 -2.39 -8.54
C SER A 149 -9.32 -3.04 -9.55
N TYR A 150 -8.90 -2.24 -10.54
CA TYR A 150 -7.93 -2.64 -11.55
C TYR A 150 -6.60 -1.93 -11.31
N ALA A 151 -5.50 -2.60 -11.66
CA ALA A 151 -4.16 -2.04 -11.66
C ALA A 151 -3.37 -2.57 -12.86
N LEU A 152 -2.36 -1.83 -13.28
CA LEU A 152 -1.34 -2.33 -14.20
C LEU A 152 -0.29 -3.06 -13.38
N ALA A 153 -0.20 -4.38 -13.52
CA ALA A 153 0.93 -5.16 -13.04
C ALA A 153 2.01 -5.25 -14.11
N PHE A 154 3.27 -5.30 -13.71
CA PHE A 154 4.39 -5.57 -14.59
C PHE A 154 5.47 -6.35 -13.85
N ALA A 155 6.03 -7.35 -14.52
CA ALA A 155 7.05 -8.23 -13.98
C ALA A 155 8.09 -8.58 -15.04
N PRO A 156 9.35 -8.83 -14.64
CA PRO A 156 10.32 -9.43 -15.54
C PRO A 156 9.94 -10.89 -15.81
N ARG A 157 10.24 -11.37 -17.01
CA ARG A 157 10.21 -12.80 -17.33
C ARG A 157 11.32 -13.52 -16.56
N ARG A 158 11.00 -14.71 -16.06
CA ARG A 158 11.98 -15.63 -15.48
C ARG A 158 12.77 -16.35 -16.57
N GLU A 159 13.79 -17.11 -16.19
CA GLU A 159 14.62 -17.89 -17.12
C GLU A 159 13.80 -18.92 -17.91
N ASP A 160 12.73 -19.44 -17.31
CA ASP A 160 11.75 -20.34 -17.96
C ASP A 160 10.73 -19.60 -18.85
N GLY A 161 10.84 -18.27 -18.98
CA GLY A 161 9.94 -17.41 -19.73
C GLY A 161 8.60 -17.11 -19.04
N SER A 162 8.36 -17.67 -17.84
CA SER A 162 7.12 -17.48 -17.09
C SER A 162 7.05 -16.11 -16.42
N LEU A 163 5.81 -15.69 -16.11
CA LEU A 163 5.52 -14.46 -15.38
C LEU A 163 4.79 -14.78 -14.07
N HIS A 164 5.40 -14.37 -12.97
CA HIS A 164 4.89 -14.67 -11.64
C HIS A 164 4.40 -13.40 -10.95
N GLN A 165 3.18 -13.45 -10.41
CA GLN A 165 2.59 -12.33 -9.66
C GLN A 165 3.44 -11.94 -8.43
N LYS A 166 4.12 -12.89 -7.78
CA LYS A 166 4.98 -12.58 -6.61
C LYS A 166 6.17 -11.67 -6.94
N ASP A 167 6.58 -11.63 -8.21
CA ASP A 167 7.70 -10.81 -8.68
C ASP A 167 7.22 -9.49 -9.31
N CYS A 168 5.90 -9.26 -9.38
CA CYS A 168 5.34 -8.10 -10.04
C CYS A 168 5.38 -6.86 -9.14
N LEU A 169 5.54 -5.72 -9.80
CA LEU A 169 5.13 -4.43 -9.28
C LEU A 169 3.80 -4.08 -9.92
N TRP A 170 2.96 -3.35 -9.21
CA TRP A 170 1.71 -2.84 -9.76
C TRP A 170 1.55 -1.36 -9.47
N VAL A 171 0.74 -0.71 -10.30
CA VAL A 171 0.33 0.68 -10.15
C VAL A 171 -1.19 0.71 -10.34
N ASP A 172 -1.90 1.20 -9.33
CA ASP A 172 -3.36 1.23 -9.35
C ASP A 172 -3.88 2.06 -10.54
N SER A 173 -5.02 1.66 -11.10
CA SER A 173 -5.70 2.45 -12.13
C SER A 173 -6.16 3.80 -11.58
N ASN A 174 -6.46 4.73 -12.48
CA ASN A 174 -7.03 6.02 -12.12
C ASN A 174 -8.51 5.83 -11.75
N GLU A 175 -8.81 5.48 -10.48
CA GLU A 175 -10.17 5.38 -9.92
C GLU A 175 -11.12 4.41 -10.67
N PRO A 176 -12.29 4.00 -10.11
CA PRO A 176 -13.03 2.86 -10.62
C PRO A 176 -13.67 3.18 -11.98
N THR A 177 -13.53 2.26 -12.92
CA THR A 177 -14.24 2.26 -14.21
C THR A 177 -15.68 1.77 -14.10
N GLU A 178 -16.21 1.55 -12.90
CA GLU A 178 -17.62 1.20 -12.71
C GLU A 178 -18.47 2.48 -12.77
N PRO A 179 -19.45 2.58 -13.70
CA PRO A 179 -20.47 3.61 -13.61
C PRO A 179 -21.32 3.33 -12.36
N GLY A 180 -21.43 4.33 -11.48
CA GLY A 180 -22.38 4.31 -10.36
C GLY A 180 -23.83 4.36 -10.83
#